data_AF-A0A0Q0D2L4-F1
#
_entry.id   AF-A0A0Q0D2L4-F1
#
_cell.length_a   1.000
_cell.length_b   1.000
_cell.length_c   1.000
_cell.angle_alpha   90.00
_cell.angle_beta   90.00
_cell.angle_gamma   90.00
#
_symmetry.space_group_name_H-M   'P 1'
#
loop_
_entity.id
_entity.type
_entity.pdbx_description
1 polymer ?
#
loop_
_entity_poly.entity_id
_entity_poly.type
_entity_poly.pdbx_seq_one_letter_code
_entity_poly.pdbx_strand_id
1 'polypeptide(L)'
;MPKGGGSAVEFSYIFPDKDFFMMFDWWTDEGFQRCIDITPEWGRTIDVYLDDIGRINTTKTTPDVIARLKQCVGQPDPFRSHP
;
A
#
# COMPACT_ATOMS: atom_id res chain seq x y z
N MET A 1 -10.26 14.01 -6.86
CA MET A 1 -9.46 14.62 -5.78
C MET A 1 -8.68 15.82 -6.36
N PRO A 2 -7.98 16.70 -5.60
CA PRO A 2 -7.19 17.76 -6.22
C PRO A 2 -6.15 17.17 -7.18
N LYS A 3 -5.79 17.89 -8.25
CA LYS A 3 -4.87 17.45 -9.33
C LYS A 3 -3.40 17.19 -8.91
N GLY A 4 -3.10 17.08 -7.61
CA GLY A 4 -1.75 16.87 -7.10
C GLY A 4 -1.73 15.84 -5.97
N GLY A 5 -0.63 15.07 -5.90
CA GLY A 5 -0.40 14.13 -4.81
C GLY A 5 -0.37 14.83 -3.44
N GLY A 6 -0.81 14.13 -2.40
CA GLY A 6 -0.77 14.59 -1.02
C GLY A 6 0.22 13.79 -0.18
N SER A 7 0.56 14.30 1.00
CA SER A 7 1.30 13.55 2.02
C SER A 7 0.49 13.54 3.31
N ALA A 8 0.34 12.37 3.91
CA ALA A 8 -0.14 12.18 5.26
C ALA A 8 0.99 11.53 6.06
N VAL A 9 1.33 12.10 7.20
CA VAL A 9 2.35 11.58 8.09
C VAL A 9 1.71 11.38 9.46
N GLU A 10 1.71 10.16 9.94
CA GLU A 10 1.26 9.81 11.29
C GLU A 10 2.46 9.42 12.15
N PHE A 11 2.60 10.06 13.31
CA PHE A 11 3.60 9.71 14.32
C PHE A 11 2.90 8.98 15.46
N SER A 12 3.00 7.65 15.46
CA SER A 12 2.35 6.78 16.45
C SER A 12 3.35 5.76 17.02
N TYR A 13 3.07 5.26 18.23
CA TYR A 13 3.85 4.17 18.81
C TYR A 13 3.42 2.85 18.17
N ILE A 14 4.28 2.33 17.30
CA ILE A 14 4.13 0.98 16.75
C ILE A 14 4.86 0.02 17.70
N PHE A 15 4.13 -0.91 18.31
CA PHE A 15 4.69 -2.00 19.11
C PHE A 15 4.65 -3.29 18.29
N PRO A 16 5.67 -3.57 17.47
CA PRO A 16 5.65 -4.73 16.61
C PRO A 16 5.83 -5.99 17.45
N ASP A 17 4.90 -6.93 17.31
CA ASP A 17 5.08 -8.33 17.68
C ASP A 17 5.07 -9.21 16.43
N LYS A 18 5.11 -10.52 16.62
CA LYS A 18 5.15 -11.51 15.51
C LYS A 18 3.94 -11.47 14.59
N ASP A 19 2.82 -10.91 15.04
CA ASP A 19 1.56 -10.83 14.31
C ASP A 19 1.29 -9.39 13.82
N PHE A 20 2.23 -8.46 14.03
CA PHE A 20 2.12 -7.08 13.59
C PHE A 20 2.14 -6.94 12.05
N PHE A 21 1.21 -6.13 11.54
CA PHE A 21 1.13 -5.75 10.13
C PHE A 21 0.65 -4.31 10.02
N MET A 22 0.93 -3.70 8.86
CA MET A 22 0.37 -2.41 8.47
C MET A 22 -0.57 -2.64 7.30
N MET A 23 -1.75 -2.01 7.37
CA MET A 23 -2.73 -1.98 6.29
C MET A 23 -2.73 -0.57 5.70
N PHE A 24 -2.64 -0.48 4.38
CA PHE A 24 -2.84 0.78 3.66
C PHE A 24 -4.09 0.66 2.80
N ASP A 25 -5.07 1.51 3.05
CA ASP A 25 -6.25 1.65 2.23
C ASP A 25 -6.27 3.01 1.53
N TRP A 26 -6.65 3.01 0.25
CA TRP A 26 -6.77 4.25 -0.52
C TRP A 26 -7.85 4.12 -1.59
N TRP A 27 -8.31 5.26 -2.09
CA TRP A 27 -9.30 5.35 -3.16
C TRP A 27 -8.62 5.84 -4.45
N THR A 28 -8.97 5.23 -5.58
CA THR A 28 -8.60 5.75 -6.90
C THR A 28 -9.55 6.87 -7.31
N ASP A 29 -9.18 7.65 -8.33
CA ASP A 29 -10.05 8.68 -8.90
C ASP A 29 -11.35 8.11 -9.49
N GLU A 30 -11.34 6.84 -9.88
CA GLU A 30 -12.53 6.09 -10.36
C GLU A 30 -13.43 5.60 -9.21
N GLY A 31 -13.06 5.89 -7.96
CA GLY A 31 -13.83 5.47 -6.79
C GLY A 31 -13.66 3.99 -6.48
N PHE A 32 -12.55 3.35 -6.86
CA PHE A 32 -12.23 2.00 -6.40
C PHE A 32 -11.41 2.05 -5.13
N GLN A 33 -11.87 1.36 -4.09
CA GLN A 33 -11.09 1.12 -2.89
C GLN A 33 -10.02 0.06 -3.19
N ARG A 34 -8.78 0.37 -2.83
CA ARG A 34 -7.64 -0.53 -2.86
C ARG A 34 -7.11 -0.71 -1.45
N CYS A 35 -6.56 -1.89 -1.19
CA CYS A 35 -6.03 -2.24 0.12
C CYS A 35 -4.85 -3.19 -0.02
N ILE A 36 -3.78 -2.93 0.74
CA ILE A 36 -2.67 -3.86 0.94
C ILE A 36 -2.35 -4.02 2.43
N ASP A 37 -1.96 -5.24 2.78
CA ASP A 37 -1.28 -5.54 4.02
C ASP A 37 0.21 -5.74 3.77
N ILE A 38 1.05 -5.26 4.68
CA ILE A 38 2.48 -5.53 4.68
C ILE A 38 2.96 -5.77 6.11
N THR A 39 3.74 -6.83 6.30
CA THR A 39 4.49 -7.03 7.53
C THR A 39 5.79 -6.22 7.44
N PRO A 40 6.01 -5.19 8.29
CA PRO A 40 7.21 -4.38 8.20
C PRO A 40 8.47 -5.10 8.71
N GLU A 41 9.61 -4.68 8.19
CA GLU A 41 10.92 -5.06 8.73
C GLU A 41 11.38 -3.95 9.66
N TRP A 42 11.83 -4.33 10.86
CA TRP A 42 12.27 -3.36 11.85
C TRP A 42 13.44 -2.50 11.34
N GLY A 43 13.35 -1.19 11.54
CA GLY A 43 14.40 -0.24 11.18
C GLY A 43 14.56 0.02 9.68
N ARG A 44 13.58 -0.35 8.84
CA ARG A 44 13.62 -0.09 7.40
C ARG A 44 12.42 0.73 6.93
N THR A 45 12.69 1.72 6.09
CA THR A 45 11.64 2.42 5.32
C THR A 45 11.05 1.45 4.29
N ILE A 46 9.73 1.56 4.09
CA ILE A 46 8.99 0.79 3.08
C ILE A 46 8.37 1.81 2.14
N ASP A 47 8.87 1.86 0.90
CA ASP A 47 8.35 2.74 -0.13
C ASP A 47 7.42 1.94 -1.06
N VAL A 48 6.13 2.26 -1.04
CA VAL A 48 5.14 1.72 -1.98
C VAL A 48 4.67 2.86 -2.88
N TYR A 49 4.96 2.75 -4.17
CA TYR A 49 4.60 3.78 -5.14
C TYR A 49 3.28 3.43 -5.82
N LEU A 50 2.44 4.44 -6.04
CA LEU A 50 1.26 4.32 -6.89
C LEU A 50 1.56 4.86 -8.30
N ASP A 51 0.94 4.26 -9.31
CA ASP A 51 0.91 4.78 -10.68
C ASP A 51 -0.14 5.89 -10.84
N ASP A 52 -0.28 6.41 -12.06
CA ASP A 52 -1.16 7.52 -12.41
C ASP A 52 -2.65 7.20 -12.26
N ILE A 53 -3.02 5.92 -12.14
CA ILE A 53 -4.38 5.46 -11.92
C ILE A 53 -4.57 4.82 -10.53
N GLY A 54 -3.60 5.00 -9.63
CA GLY A 54 -3.68 4.59 -8.23
C GLY A 54 -3.46 3.10 -7.99
N ARG A 55 -2.76 2.39 -8.88
CA ARG A 55 -2.32 0.99 -8.66
C ARG A 55 -0.89 0.96 -8.16
N ILE A 56 -0.46 -0.16 -7.59
CA ILE A 56 0.94 -0.32 -7.19
C ILE A 56 1.84 -0.28 -8.43
N ASN A 57 2.76 0.67 -8.46
CA ASN A 57 3.76 0.79 -9.49
C ASN A 57 4.89 -0.22 -9.22
N THR A 58 4.82 -1.38 -9.89
CA THR A 58 5.81 -2.46 -9.76
C THR A 58 7.17 -2.14 -10.38
N THR A 59 7.27 -1.07 -11.16
CA THR A 59 8.56 -0.62 -11.73
C THR A 59 9.33 0.30 -10.78
N LYS A 60 8.62 1.00 -9.88
CA LYS A 60 9.21 1.92 -8.89
C LYS A 60 9.29 1.31 -7.49
N THR A 61 8.38 0.39 -7.15
CA THR A 61 8.40 -0.35 -5.89
C THR A 61 9.44 -1.45 -5.99
N THR A 62 10.29 -1.60 -4.96
CA THR A 62 11.37 -2.57 -5.01
C THR A 62 10.84 -4.01 -4.98
N PRO A 63 11.50 -4.98 -5.65
CA PRO A 63 11.02 -6.36 -5.69
C PRO A 63 10.86 -7.02 -4.31
N ASP A 64 11.70 -6.68 -3.34
CA ASP A 64 11.62 -7.18 -1.96
C ASP A 64 10.37 -6.67 -1.23
N VAL A 65 9.99 -5.41 -1.45
CA VAL A 65 8.75 -4.85 -0.92
C VAL A 65 7.55 -5.51 -1.60
N ILE A 66 7.56 -5.63 -2.94
CA ILE A 66 6.48 -6.29 -3.70
C ILE A 66 6.23 -7.71 -3.19
N ALA A 67 7.28 -8.49 -2.93
CA ALA A 67 7.16 -9.87 -2.44
C ALA A 67 6.49 -9.97 -1.05
N ARG A 68 6.46 -8.87 -0.29
CA ARG A 68 5.86 -8.80 1.05
C ARG A 68 4.46 -8.21 1.05
N LEU A 69 4.03 -7.56 -0.04
CA LEU A 69 2.69 -7.02 -0.17
C LEU A 69 1.68 -8.17 -0.27
N LYS A 70 0.65 -8.09 0.56
CA LYS A 70 -0.47 -9.04 0.57
C LYS A 70 -1.76 -8.30 0.24
N GLN A 71 -2.64 -8.98 -0.48
CA GLN A 71 -4.01 -8.53 -0.65
C GLN A 71 -4.74 -8.59 0.69
N CYS A 72 -5.46 -7.52 1.04
CA CYS A 72 -6.32 -7.52 2.22
C CYS A 72 -7.46 -8.54 2.07
N VAL A 73 -7.83 -9.20 3.17
CA VAL A 73 -8.89 -10.21 3.17
C VAL A 73 -10.22 -9.61 2.68
N GLY A 74 -10.83 -10.25 1.67
CA GLY A 74 -12.11 -9.84 1.11
C GLY A 74 -12.09 -8.63 0.16
N GLN A 75 -10.91 -8.05 -0.10
CA GLN A 75 -10.74 -6.94 -1.03
C GLN A 75 -10.36 -7.42 -2.44
N PRO A 76 -10.54 -6.61 -3.49
CA PRO A 76 -10.04 -6.95 -4.83
C PRO A 76 -8.51 -7.10 -4.86
N ASP A 77 -7.99 -7.90 -5.79
CA ASP A 77 -6.55 -8.04 -6.01
C ASP A 77 -5.93 -6.64 -6.27
N PRO A 78 -4.98 -6.18 -5.43
CA PRO A 78 -4.41 -4.83 -5.52
C PRO A 78 -3.54 -4.63 -6.77
N PHE A 79 -3.16 -5.70 -7.46
CA PHE A 79 -2.38 -5.69 -8.69
C PHE A 79 -3.23 -5.82 -9.96
N ARG A 80 -4.49 -6.27 -9.85
CA ARG A 80 -5.37 -6.45 -11.02
C ARG A 80 -6.17 -5.20 -11.38
N SER A 81 -6.29 -4.97 -12.68
CA SER A 81 -7.37 -4.19 -13.28
C SER A 81 -8.69 -4.92 -13.02
N HIS A 82 -9.70 -4.24 -12.46
CA HIS A 82 -11.07 -4.69 -12.66
C HIS A 82 -11.43 -4.44 -14.15
N PRO A 83 -12.23 -5.31 -14.78
CA PRO A 83 -12.77 -5.04 -16.12
C PRO A 83 -13.74 -3.85 -16.11
#